data_AF-A0AAV8PVG1-F1
#
_entry.id   AF-A0AAV8PVG1-F1
#
_cell.length_a   1.000
_cell.length_b   1.000
_cell.length_c   1.000
_cell.angle_alpha   90.00
_cell.angle_beta   90.00
_cell.angle_gamma   90.00
#
_symmetry.space_group_name_H-M   'P 1'
#
loop_
_entity.id
_entity.type
_entity.pdbx_description
1 polymer ?
#
loop_
_entity_poly.entity_id
_entity_poly.type
_entity_poly.pdbx_seq_one_letter_code
_entity_poly.pdbx_strand_id
1 'polypeptide(L)'
;MAMATAPSRAEVLSLLRSFLQAARKFSDYNIREYAARRAIDGFRGNKALSDPSAIAAAFADGMSQLEVAKRQAAVYSSYAPKTKSVMEVKMSPPERYD
;
A
#
# COMPACT_ATOMS: atom_id res chain seq x y z
N MET A 1 -30.06 -3.28 12.33
CA MET A 1 -28.71 -3.12 11.75
C MET A 1 -28.41 -4.37 10.94
N ALA A 2 -28.17 -4.24 9.63
CA ALA A 2 -27.74 -5.39 8.82
C ALA A 2 -26.39 -5.89 9.36
N MET A 3 -26.28 -7.17 9.72
CA MET A 3 -25.00 -7.75 10.08
C MET A 3 -24.09 -7.69 8.87
N ALA A 4 -22.99 -6.95 8.96
CA ALA A 4 -21.98 -6.92 7.92
C ALA A 4 -21.40 -8.33 7.79
N THR A 5 -21.60 -8.95 6.63
CA THR A 5 -21.06 -10.27 6.33
C THR A 5 -19.54 -10.18 6.27
N ALA A 6 -18.84 -11.10 6.95
CA ALA A 6 -17.39 -11.15 6.88
C ALA A 6 -16.92 -11.37 5.43
N PRO A 7 -15.93 -10.61 4.95
CA PRO A 7 -15.40 -10.77 3.61
C PRO A 7 -14.74 -12.14 3.43
N SER A 8 -14.79 -12.65 2.22
CA SER A 8 -14.04 -13.83 1.82
C SER A 8 -12.52 -13.56 1.81
N ARG A 9 -11.73 -14.63 1.91
CA ARG A 9 -10.28 -14.56 1.76
C ARG A 9 -9.85 -13.91 0.43
N ALA A 10 -10.60 -14.14 -0.64
CA ALA A 10 -10.31 -13.57 -1.96
C ALA A 10 -10.46 -12.05 -1.98
N GLU A 11 -11.51 -11.53 -1.33
CA GLU A 11 -11.75 -10.08 -1.19
C GLU A 11 -10.66 -9.42 -0.36
N VAL A 12 -10.27 -10.02 0.78
CA VAL A 12 -9.16 -9.52 1.62
C VAL A 12 -7.85 -9.44 0.81
N LEU A 13 -7.52 -10.49 0.05
CA LEU A 13 -6.32 -10.49 -0.81
C LEU A 13 -6.43 -9.51 -1.98
N SER A 14 -7.64 -9.27 -2.49
CA SER A 14 -7.89 -8.25 -3.50
C SER A 14 -7.61 -6.86 -2.96
N LEU A 15 -8.09 -6.57 -1.75
CA LEU A 15 -7.86 -5.30 -1.06
C LEU A 15 -6.37 -5.04 -0.83
N LEU A 16 -5.60 -6.03 -0.36
CA LEU A 16 -4.15 -5.91 -0.22
C LEU A 16 -3.47 -5.60 -1.57
N ARG A 17 -3.85 -6.30 -2.64
CA ARG A 17 -3.32 -6.02 -3.98
C ARG A 17 -3.65 -4.60 -4.44
N SER A 18 -4.86 -4.11 -4.18
CA SER A 18 -5.24 -2.74 -4.49
C SER A 18 -4.41 -1.70 -3.72
N PHE A 19 -4.09 -1.95 -2.45
CA PHE A 19 -3.16 -1.10 -1.69
C PHE A 19 -1.76 -1.08 -2.30
N LEU A 20 -1.20 -2.25 -2.66
CA LEU A 20 0.12 -2.33 -3.28
C LEU A 20 0.15 -1.65 -4.66
N GLN A 21 -0.93 -1.74 -5.42
CA GLN A 21 -1.07 -1.02 -6.68
C GLN A 21 -1.17 0.50 -6.46
N ALA A 22 -1.91 0.95 -5.45
CA ALA A 22 -1.98 2.36 -5.09
C ALA A 22 -0.60 2.89 -4.63
N ALA A 23 0.12 2.11 -3.81
CA ALA A 23 1.46 2.46 -3.36
C ALA A 23 2.42 2.70 -4.55
N ARG A 24 2.38 1.85 -5.58
CA ARG A 24 3.20 2.01 -6.80
C ARG A 24 2.95 3.31 -7.56
N LYS A 25 1.85 4.02 -7.32
CA LYS A 25 1.55 5.30 -7.97
C LYS A 25 2.27 6.49 -7.30
N PHE A 26 2.85 6.32 -6.12
CA PHE A 26 3.69 7.35 -5.51
C PHE A 26 5.02 7.47 -6.26
N SER A 27 5.31 8.68 -6.74
CA SER A 27 6.53 9.02 -7.47
C SER A 27 7.76 9.00 -6.57
N ASP A 28 7.63 9.47 -5.33
CA ASP A 28 8.70 9.48 -4.35
C ASP A 28 8.99 8.06 -3.83
N TYR A 29 10.28 7.67 -3.84
CA TYR A 29 10.76 6.37 -3.38
C TYR A 29 10.32 6.07 -1.95
N ASN A 30 10.59 6.98 -1.02
CA ASN A 30 10.35 6.76 0.40
C ASN A 30 8.87 6.58 0.68
N ILE A 31 8.03 7.40 0.04
CA ILE A 31 6.57 7.35 0.21
C ILE A 31 6.01 6.06 -0.38
N ARG A 32 6.47 5.64 -1.56
CA ARG A 32 6.05 4.38 -2.19
C ARG A 32 6.41 3.17 -1.33
N GLU A 33 7.66 3.08 -0.87
CA GLU A 33 8.12 1.96 -0.04
C GLU A 33 7.42 1.95 1.32
N TYR A 34 7.24 3.13 1.94
CA TYR A 34 6.48 3.25 3.18
C TYR A 34 5.03 2.80 3.01
N ALA A 35 4.33 3.26 1.97
CA ALA A 35 2.94 2.90 1.73
C ALA A 35 2.77 1.39 1.51
N ALA A 36 3.67 0.77 0.74
CA ALA A 36 3.68 -0.67 0.51
C ALA A 36 3.90 -1.46 1.81
N ARG A 37 4.91 -1.05 2.60
CA ARG A 37 5.21 -1.68 3.90
C ARG A 37 4.05 -1.52 4.88
N ARG A 38 3.51 -0.31 5.01
CA ARG A 38 2.40 0.00 5.93
C ARG A 38 1.14 -0.80 5.60
N ALA A 39 0.86 -1.01 4.32
CA ALA A 39 -0.20 -1.89 3.88
C ALA A 39 0.06 -3.33 4.35
N ILE A 40 1.21 -3.91 3.99
CA ILE A 40 1.56 -5.29 4.38
C ILE A 40 1.49 -5.49 5.89
N ASP A 41 2.04 -4.56 6.67
CA ASP A 41 2.05 -4.61 8.13
C ASP A 41 0.62 -4.56 8.70
N GLY A 42 -0.26 -3.75 8.11
CA GLY A 42 -1.67 -3.69 8.49
C GLY A 42 -2.42 -5.01 8.29
N PHE A 43 -2.19 -5.71 7.17
CA PHE A 43 -2.80 -7.02 6.92
C PHE A 43 -2.19 -8.11 7.81
N ARG A 44 -0.88 -8.05 8.08
CA ARG A 44 -0.21 -9.00 8.98
C ARG A 44 -0.68 -8.84 10.43
N GLY A 45 -0.84 -7.60 10.90
CA GLY A 45 -1.34 -7.30 12.24
C GLY A 45 -2.76 -7.85 12.47
N ASN A 46 -3.60 -7.84 11.44
CA ASN A 46 -4.97 -8.35 11.51
C ASN A 46 -5.10 -9.85 11.20
N LYS A 47 -4.00 -10.57 10.95
CA LYS A 47 -4.02 -11.99 10.55
C LYS A 47 -4.69 -12.91 11.59
N ALA A 48 -4.60 -12.56 12.87
CA ALA A 48 -5.13 -13.36 13.98
C ALA A 48 -6.61 -13.07 14.29
N LEU A 49 -7.25 -12.13 13.58
CA LEU A 49 -8.68 -11.86 13.78
C LEU A 49 -9.51 -13.08 13.38
N SER A 50 -10.33 -13.55 14.31
CA SER A 50 -11.23 -14.69 14.13
C SER A 50 -12.70 -14.31 14.24
N ASP A 51 -13.02 -13.21 14.92
CA ASP A 51 -14.39 -12.71 15.05
C ASP A 51 -14.89 -12.13 13.71
N PRO A 52 -15.98 -12.69 13.13
CA PRO A 52 -16.52 -12.21 11.86
C PRO A 52 -16.87 -10.71 11.85
N SER A 53 -17.33 -10.17 12.97
CA SER A 53 -17.73 -8.75 13.06
C SER A 53 -16.50 -7.83 13.03
N ALA A 54 -15.43 -8.20 13.75
CA ALA A 54 -14.15 -7.50 13.72
C ALA A 54 -13.49 -7.57 12.33
N ILE A 55 -13.56 -8.72 11.65
CA ILE A 55 -13.05 -8.86 10.28
C ILE A 55 -13.81 -7.94 9.32
N ALA A 56 -15.15 -7.91 9.40
CA ALA A 56 -15.97 -7.03 8.58
C ALA A 56 -15.66 -5.54 8.83
N ALA A 57 -15.49 -5.15 10.10
CA ALA A 57 -15.11 -3.79 10.47
C ALA A 57 -13.72 -3.40 9.95
N ALA A 58 -12.71 -4.27 10.14
CA ALA A 58 -11.35 -4.04 9.65
C ALA A 58 -11.30 -3.95 8.13
N PHE A 59 -12.10 -4.75 7.43
CA PHE A 59 -12.20 -4.69 5.97
C PHE A 59 -12.85 -3.39 5.49
N ALA A 60 -13.94 -2.95 6.14
CA ALA A 60 -14.58 -1.68 5.83
C ALA A 60 -13.65 -0.48 6.06
N ASP A 61 -12.91 -0.49 7.17
CA ASP A 61 -11.87 0.52 7.43
C ASP A 61 -10.75 0.47 6.36
N GLY A 62 -10.27 -0.72 6.01
CA GLY A 62 -9.30 -0.90 4.93
C GLY A 62 -9.78 -0.36 3.58
N MET A 63 -11.06 -0.54 3.23
CA MET A 63 -11.65 0.04 2.01
C MET A 63 -11.65 1.58 2.07
N SER A 64 -12.00 2.17 3.20
CA SER A 64 -11.93 3.63 3.41
C SER A 64 -10.50 4.16 3.27
N GLN A 65 -9.54 3.48 3.90
CA GLN A 65 -8.12 3.82 3.84
C GLN A 65 -7.54 3.67 2.42
N LEU A 66 -8.02 2.72 1.62
CA LEU A 66 -7.62 2.59 0.22
C LEU A 66 -8.00 3.83 -0.58
N GLU A 67 -9.19 4.38 -0.38
CA GLU A 67 -9.63 5.61 -1.05
C GLU A 67 -8.81 6.83 -0.60
N VAL A 68 -8.36 6.86 0.66
CA VAL A 68 -7.38 7.86 1.12
C VAL A 68 -6.05 7.68 0.38
N ALA A 69 -5.52 6.46 0.32
CA ALA A 69 -4.24 6.17 -0.33
C ALA A 69 -4.25 6.57 -1.82
N LYS A 70 -5.35 6.28 -2.54
CA LYS A 70 -5.54 6.68 -3.94
C LYS A 70 -5.53 8.20 -4.11
N ARG A 71 -6.25 8.94 -3.25
CA ARG A 71 -6.26 10.41 -3.29
C ARG A 71 -4.89 10.99 -2.98
N GLN A 72 -4.21 10.45 -1.97
CA GLN A 72 -2.85 10.87 -1.63
C GLN A 72 -1.88 10.64 -2.79
N ALA A 73 -1.96 9.50 -3.48
CA ALA A 73 -1.13 9.26 -4.66
C ALA A 73 -1.31 10.33 -5.75
N ALA A 74 -2.54 10.82 -5.95
CA ALA A 74 -2.82 11.91 -6.90
C ALA A 74 -2.31 13.28 -6.42
N VAL A 75 -2.37 13.56 -5.11
CA VAL A 75 -1.81 14.81 -4.56
C VAL A 75 -0.29 14.80 -4.68
N TYR A 76 0.36 13.70 -4.27
CA TYR A 76 1.82 13.58 -4.34
C TYR A 76 2.36 13.65 -5.76
N SER A 77 1.60 13.18 -6.77
CA SER A 77 2.04 13.32 -8.16
C SER A 77 2.11 14.78 -8.62
N SER A 78 1.29 15.67 -8.04
CA SER A 78 1.33 17.11 -8.34
C SER A 78 2.58 17.80 -7.76
N TYR A 79 3.20 17.20 -6.74
CA TYR A 79 4.44 17.67 -6.10
C TYR A 79 5.63 16.74 -6.35
N ALA A 80 5.56 15.93 -7.42
CA ALA A 80 6.59 14.95 -7.70
C ALA A 80 7.97 15.61 -7.88
N PRO A 81 9.03 15.09 -7.24
CA PRO A 81 10.39 15.59 -7.44
C PRO A 81 10.81 15.45 -8.90
N LYS A 82 11.51 16.46 -9.44
CA LYS A 82 12.04 16.42 -10.82
C LYS A 82 13.17 15.40 -10.98
N THR A 83 13.89 15.13 -9.90
CA THR A 83 15.02 14.20 -9.83
C THR A 83 14.64 12.96 -9.06
N LYS A 84 15.04 11.79 -9.55
CA LYS A 84 14.85 10.52 -8.82
C LYS A 84 15.71 10.47 -7.56
N SER A 85 15.25 9.72 -6.56
CA SER A 85 16.02 9.45 -5.35
C SER A 85 17.31 8.70 -5.71
N VAL A 86 18.41 8.97 -4.98
CA VAL A 86 19.68 8.23 -5.11
C VAL A 86 19.47 6.72 -4.93
N MET A 87 18.50 6.33 -4.10
CA MET A 87 18.12 4.92 -3.88
C MET A 87 17.57 4.23 -5.13
N GLU A 88 17.14 4.97 -6.14
CA GLU A 88 16.65 4.45 -7.43
C GLU A 88 17.69 4.54 -8.56
N VAL A 89 18.80 5.22 -8.32
CA VAL A 89 19.88 5.34 -9.29
C VAL A 89 20.59 4.00 -9.34
N LYS A 90 20.44 3.28 -10.45
CA LYS A 90 21.25 2.09 -10.72
C LYS A 90 22.70 2.56 -10.91
N MET A 91 23.53 2.35 -9.90
CA MET A 91 24.98 2.54 -10.03
C MET A 91 25.47 1.60 -11.13
N SER A 92 25.99 2.15 -12.23
CA SER A 92 26.77 1.35 -13.18
C SER A 92 27.96 0.75 -12.43
N PRO A 93 28.31 -0.52 -12.66
CA PRO A 93 29.51 -1.11 -12.05
C PRO A 93 30.70 -0.18 -12.34
N PRO A 94 31.64 -0.01 -11.38
CA PRO A 94 32.84 0.76 -11.66
C PRO A 94 33.50 0.17 -12.90
N GLU A 95 33.79 1.02 -13.89
CA GLU A 95 34.68 0.64 -15.00
C GLU A 95 35.91 0.03 -14.35
N ARG A 96 36.25 -1.19 -14.78
CA ARG A 96 37.47 -1.85 -14.29
C ARG A 96 38.61 -0.87 -14.55
N TYR A 97 39.34 -0.51 -13.49
CA TYR A 97 40.65 0.08 -13.68
C TYR A 97 41.53 -1.03 -14.25
N ASP A 98 41.76 -0.97 -15.55
CA ASP A 98 42.78 -1.76 -16.23
C ASP A 98 44.17 -1.45 -15.66
#